data_AF-A0A822DC07-F1
#
_entry.id   AF-A0A822DC07-F1
#
_cell.length_a   1.000
_cell.length_b   1.000
_cell.length_c   1.000
_cell.angle_alpha   90.00
_cell.angle_beta   90.00
_cell.angle_gamma   90.00
#
_symmetry.space_group_name_H-M   'P 1'
#
loop_
_entity.id
_entity.type
_entity.pdbx_description
1 polymer ?
#
loop_
_entity_poly.entity_id
_entity_poly.type
_entity_poly.pdbx_seq_one_letter_code
_entity_poly.pdbx_strand_id
1 'polypeptide(L)'
;RSLQRVEILDIIRHDSNVTEIRFRKQFMQTPQPGQYIYLKCFSIALFEWHPFTVTAAAEDTYVSVHVRTAGNWTSDLVEKLAMYPQQIPRLG
;
A
#
# COMPACT_ATOMS: atom_id res chain seq x y z
N ARG A 1 11.74 -10.54 -11.11
CA ARG A 1 10.76 -9.89 -10.20
C ARG A 1 10.62 -10.80 -8.98
N SER A 2 11.09 -10.39 -7.79
CA SER A 2 10.93 -11.15 -6.55
C SER A 2 9.68 -10.69 -5.80
N LEU A 3 8.96 -11.61 -5.15
CA LEU A 3 7.93 -11.28 -4.18
C LEU A 3 8.62 -10.72 -2.93
N GLN A 4 8.37 -9.46 -2.63
CA GLN A 4 8.90 -8.84 -1.41
C GLN A 4 7.76 -8.64 -0.41
N ARG A 5 7.90 -9.24 0.76
CA ARG A 5 7.00 -8.94 1.89
C ARG A 5 7.32 -7.54 2.39
N VAL A 6 6.30 -6.72 2.53
CA VAL A 6 6.41 -5.34 3.03
C VAL A 6 5.73 -5.21 4.38
N GLU A 7 6.25 -4.32 5.21
CA GLU A 7 5.63 -3.90 6.46
C GLU A 7 4.74 -2.69 6.17
N ILE A 8 3.46 -2.77 6.58
CA ILE A 8 2.52 -1.66 6.49
C ILE A 8 2.77 -0.76 7.70
N LEU A 9 3.08 0.50 7.44
CA LEU A 9 3.39 1.51 8.46
C LEU A 9 2.18 2.36 8.85
N ASP A 10 1.32 2.69 7.88
CA ASP A 10 0.10 3.44 8.16
C ASP A 10 -0.95 3.17 7.07
N ILE A 11 -2.22 3.36 7.43
CA ILE A 11 -3.38 3.23 6.56
C ILE A 11 -4.25 4.47 6.73
N ILE A 12 -4.28 5.32 5.71
CA ILE A 12 -4.97 6.61 5.75
C ILE A 12 -6.15 6.56 4.78
N ARG A 13 -7.34 6.92 5.26
CA ARG A 13 -8.53 7.05 4.41
C ARG A 13 -8.70 8.50 4.00
N HIS A 14 -8.90 8.71 2.70
CA HIS A 14 -9.16 10.00 2.10
C HIS A 14 -10.62 10.09 1.67
N ASP A 15 -11.15 11.31 1.59
CA ASP A 15 -12.44 11.57 0.97
C ASP A 15 -12.40 11.12 -0.50
N SER A 16 -13.51 10.59 -1.03
CA SER A 16 -13.64 10.03 -2.40
C SER A 16 -13.24 8.56 -2.60
N ASN A 17 -13.41 7.70 -1.59
CA ASN A 17 -13.18 6.25 -1.67
C ASN A 17 -11.73 5.91 -2.06
N VAL A 18 -10.76 6.66 -1.53
CA VAL A 18 -9.34 6.40 -1.72
C VAL A 18 -8.72 6.05 -0.38
N THR A 19 -7.97 4.95 -0.34
CA THR A 19 -7.17 4.55 0.82
C THR A 19 -5.69 4.62 0.44
N GLU A 20 -4.93 5.39 1.20
CA GLU A 20 -3.48 5.44 1.12
C GLU A 20 -2.88 4.38 2.05
N ILE A 21 -1.96 3.59 1.50
CA ILE A 21 -1.24 2.55 2.23
C ILE A 21 0.23 2.93 2.22
N ARG A 22 0.81 3.10 3.40
CA ARG A 22 2.24 3.38 3.57
C ARG A 22 2.99 2.10 3.89
N PHE A 23 4.03 1.83 3.13
CA PHE A 23 4.92 0.68 3.28
C PHE A 23 6.32 1.12 3.66
N ARG A 24 7.01 0.32 4.46
CA ARG A 24 8.42 0.58 4.77
C ARG A 24 9.31 0.41 3.53
N LYS A 25 10.18 1.38 3.26
CA LYS A 25 11.08 1.42 2.09
C LYS A 25 12.30 0.49 2.21
N GLN A 26 12.34 -0.41 3.20
CA GLN A 26 13.53 -1.13 3.68
C GLN A 26 14.44 -1.75 2.61
N PHE A 27 13.89 -2.22 1.48
CA PHE A 27 14.68 -2.81 0.37
C PHE A 27 14.32 -2.24 -1.00
N MET A 28 13.58 -1.13 -1.06
CA MET A 28 13.22 -0.50 -2.32
C MET A 28 14.16 0.68 -2.63
N GLN A 29 14.74 0.65 -3.83
CA GLN A 29 15.37 1.83 -4.40
C GLN A 29 14.35 2.97 -4.46
N THR A 30 14.82 4.22 -4.36
CA THR A 30 13.95 5.39 -4.49
C THR A 30 13.17 5.29 -5.80
N PRO A 31 11.82 5.22 -5.75
CA PRO A 31 11.00 5.11 -6.95
C PRO A 31 11.22 6.31 -7.86
N GLN A 32 11.29 6.09 -9.17
CA GLN A 32 11.27 7.18 -10.13
C GLN A 32 9.83 7.69 -10.32
N PRO A 33 9.65 8.97 -10.69
CA PRO A 33 8.33 9.50 -11.02
C PRO A 33 7.63 8.65 -12.10
N GLY A 34 6.36 8.30 -11.86
CA GLY A 34 5.57 7.44 -12.76
C GLY A 34 5.81 5.94 -12.59
N GLN A 35 6.71 5.52 -11.69
CA GLN A 35 6.90 4.11 -11.38
C GLN A 35 5.69 3.55 -10.61
N TYR A 36 5.35 2.30 -10.90
CA TYR A 36 4.30 1.56 -10.21
C TYR A 36 4.86 0.29 -9.57
N ILE A 37 4.18 -0.18 -8.54
CA ILE A 37 4.40 -1.49 -7.92
C ILE A 37 3.18 -2.38 -8.16
N TYR A 38 3.39 -3.68 -8.10
CA TYR A 38 2.27 -4.63 -8.06
C TYR A 38 2.02 -5.02 -6.61
N LEU A 39 0.78 -4.84 -6.17
CA LEU A 39 0.32 -5.36 -4.91
C LEU A 39 -0.29 -6.74 -5.09
N LYS A 40 0.04 -7.63 -4.16
CA LYS A 40 -0.58 -8.94 -4.02
C LYS A 40 -0.98 -9.14 -2.56
N CYS A 41 -2.23 -9.56 -2.37
CA CYS A 41 -2.78 -9.83 -1.06
C CYS A 41 -3.27 -11.28 -1.02
N PHE A 42 -2.50 -12.16 -0.38
CA PHE A 42 -2.78 -13.59 -0.33
C PHE A 42 -4.12 -13.93 0.35
N SER A 43 -4.63 -13.06 1.23
CA SER A 43 -5.93 -13.25 1.88
C SER A 43 -7.13 -12.90 1.00
N ILE A 44 -6.91 -12.29 -0.17
CA ILE A 44 -7.95 -11.92 -1.15
C ILE A 44 -7.83 -12.84 -2.36
N ALA A 45 -6.63 -12.90 -2.96
CA ALA A 45 -6.38 -13.70 -4.15
C ALA A 45 -4.96 -14.28 -4.14
N LEU A 46 -4.86 -15.59 -4.39
CA LEU A 46 -3.59 -16.32 -4.35
C LEU A 46 -2.70 -16.04 -5.56
N PHE A 47 -3.26 -15.60 -6.69
CA PHE A 47 -2.55 -15.47 -7.96
C PHE A 47 -2.68 -14.09 -8.63
N GLU A 48 -3.46 -13.18 -8.06
CA GLU A 48 -3.67 -11.86 -8.64
C GLU A 48 -2.63 -10.84 -8.17
N TRP A 49 -2.26 -9.96 -9.10
CA TRP A 49 -1.35 -8.84 -8.88
C TRP A 49 -1.97 -7.59 -9.50
N HIS A 50 -2.13 -6.54 -8.70
CA HIS A 50 -2.78 -5.30 -9.12
C HIS A 50 -1.77 -4.15 -9.13
N PRO A 51 -1.60 -3.42 -10.26
CA PRO A 51 -0.62 -2.34 -10.36
C PRO A 51 -1.13 -1.05 -9.69
N PHE A 52 -0.25 -0.38 -8.96
CA PHE A 52 -0.51 0.92 -8.34
C PHE A 52 0.70 1.85 -8.49
N THR A 53 0.44 3.10 -8.85
CA THR A 53 1.46 4.14 -8.91
C THR A 53 2.02 4.40 -7.52
N VAL A 54 3.35 4.40 -7.40
CA VAL A 54 4.03 4.71 -6.15
C VAL A 54 4.09 6.22 -5.97
N THR A 55 3.74 6.65 -4.77
CA THR A 55 3.95 8.01 -4.28
C THR A 55 5.00 7.94 -3.17
N ALA A 56 6.17 8.52 -3.41
CA ALA A 56 7.26 8.56 -2.44
C ALA A 56 8.07 9.85 -2.62
N ALA A 57 8.42 10.52 -1.52
CA ALA A 57 9.44 11.55 -1.58
C ALA A 57 10.84 10.92 -1.56
N ALA A 58 11.84 11.63 -2.10
CA ALA A 58 13.22 11.16 -2.10
C ALA A 58 13.76 10.91 -0.68
N GLU A 59 13.32 11.73 0.27
CA GLU A 59 13.69 11.75 1.68
C GLU A 59 12.83 10.87 2.59
N ASP A 60 11.72 10.32 2.09
CA ASP A 60 10.85 9.48 2.91
C ASP A 60 11.49 8.11 3.19
N THR A 61 11.29 7.65 4.42
CA THR A 61 11.62 6.27 4.87
C THR A 61 10.53 5.26 4.51
N TYR A 62 9.44 5.73 3.92
CA TYR A 62 8.32 4.94 3.44
C TYR A 62 8.04 5.20 1.96
N VAL A 63 7.28 4.29 1.35
CA VAL A 63 6.63 4.54 0.06
C VAL A 63 5.13 4.36 0.26
N SER A 64 4.32 5.04 -0.52
CA SER A 64 2.87 4.96 -0.40
C SER A 64 2.21 4.66 -1.74
N VAL A 65 1.01 4.12 -1.69
CA VAL A 65 0.14 3.98 -2.86
C VAL A 65 -1.26 4.44 -2.51
N HIS A 66 -1.94 5.02 -3.49
CA HIS A 66 -3.32 5.46 -3.36
C HIS A 66 -4.22 4.46 -4.09
N VAL A 67 -5.01 3.71 -3.32
CA VAL A 67 -5.94 2.72 -3.83
C VAL A 67 -7.34 3.31 -3.83
N ARG A 68 -7.89 3.55 -5.02
CA ARG A 68 -9.32 3.86 -5.17
C ARG A 68 -10.13 2.55 -5.12
N THR A 69 -11.20 2.54 -4.34
CA THR A 69 -12.17 1.44 -4.35
C THR A 69 -13.00 1.51 -5.63
N ALA A 70 -12.70 0.66 -6.60
CA ALA A 70 -13.32 0.68 -7.93
C ALA A 70 -13.77 -0.71 -8.44
N GLY A 71 -13.53 -1.77 -7.67
CA GLY A 71 -13.94 -3.13 -8.00
C GLY A 71 -13.79 -4.09 -6.83
N ASN A 72 -14.12 -5.36 -7.05
CA ASN A 72 -14.17 -6.40 -6.01
C ASN A 72 -12.85 -6.49 -5.24
N TRP A 73 -11.73 -6.70 -5.94
CA TRP A 73 -10.42 -6.83 -5.29
C TRP A 73 -10.03 -5.62 -4.44
N THR A 74 -10.27 -4.40 -4.93
CA THR A 74 -9.97 -3.17 -4.18
C THR A 74 -10.89 -2.97 -2.98
N SER A 75 -12.13 -3.45 -3.06
CA SER A 75 -13.10 -3.36 -1.97
C SER A 75 -12.69 -4.32 -0.84
N ASP A 76 -12.38 -5.56 -1.19
CA ASP A 76 -11.88 -6.58 -0.27
C ASP A 76 -10.56 -6.12 0.37
N LEU A 77 -9.68 -5.45 -0.40
CA LEU A 77 -8.43 -4.91 0.13
C LEU A 77 -8.69 -3.86 1.21
N VAL A 78 -9.55 -2.89 0.93
CA VAL A 78 -9.87 -1.83 1.90
C VAL A 78 -10.54 -2.41 3.15
N GLU A 79 -11.39 -3.42 3.02
CA GLU A 79 -12.00 -4.11 4.15
C GLU A 79 -10.96 -4.87 4.99
N LYS A 80 -10.03 -5.61 4.36
CA LYS A 80 -8.95 -6.29 5.09
C LYS A 80 -8.02 -5.31 5.81
N LEU A 81 -7.73 -4.18 5.18
CA LEU A 81 -6.91 -3.11 5.77
C LEU A 81 -7.63 -2.41 6.94
N ALA A 82 -8.95 -2.32 6.90
CA ALA A 82 -9.76 -1.80 8.01
C ALA A 82 -9.58 -2.62 9.30
N MET A 83 -9.35 -3.93 9.15
CA MET A 83 -9.14 -4.86 10.26
C MET A 83 -7.67 -4.98 10.68
N TYR A 84 -6.74 -4.37 9.94
CA TYR A 84 -5.33 -4.37 10.32
C TYR A 84 -5.14 -3.48 11.55
N PRO A 85 -4.46 -3.95 12.61
CA PRO A 85 -4.36 -3.21 13.86
C PRO A 85 -3.70 -1.85 13.61
N GLN A 86 -4.44 -0.78 13.90
CA GLN A 86 -4.00 0.63 13.85
C GLN A 86 -2.94 0.97 14.92
N GLN A 87 -2.38 -0.01 15.62
CA GLN A 87 -1.47 0.19 16.75
C GLN A 87 -0.02 0.26 16.30
N ILE A 88 0.31 1.30 15.54
CA ILE A 88 1.68 1.84 15.56
C ILE A 88 1.57 3.14 16.35
N PRO A 89 2.13 3.23 17.58
CA PRO A 89 2.12 4.45 18.35
C PRO A 89 2.74 5.56 17.49
N ARG A 90 1.95 6.59 17.17
CA ARG A 90 2.49 7.85 16.68
C ARG A 90 3.23 8.48 17.85
N LEU A 91 4.51 8.13 18.00
CA LEU A 91 5.41 8.79 18.94
C LEU A 91 5.47 10.27 18.52
N GLY A 92 4.91 11.12 19.39
CA GLY A 92 5.28 12.53 19.48
C GLY A 92 6.47 12.70 20.42
#